data_AF-J9S3D3-F1
#
_entry.id   AF-J9S3D3-F1
#
_cell.length_a   1.000
_cell.length_b   1.000
_cell.length_c   1.000
_cell.angle_alpha   90.00
_cell.angle_beta   90.00
_cell.angle_gamma   90.00
#
_symmetry.space_group_name_H-M   'P 1'
#
loop_
_entity.id
_entity.type
_entity.pdbx_description
1 polymer ?
#
loop_
_entity_poly.entity_id
_entity_poly.type
_entity_poly.pdbx_seq_one_letter_code
_entity_poly.pdbx_strand_id
1 'polypeptide(L)'
;MAPRRTFRFSVENADSVAFMDSKQQQMIQFETNWYSLGGGSSRQIGEQFGLTDRDFFSEVDRLVDTDPPSALTDSELRRMREVIRRRLWMAR
;
A
#
# COMPACT_ATOMS: atom_id res chain seq x y z
N MET A 1 3.13 -30.76 45.68
CA MET A 1 2.15 -29.77 45.16
C MET A 1 2.84 -29.01 44.03
N ALA A 2 2.40 -29.21 42.79
CA ALA A 2 2.83 -28.47 41.60
C ALA A 2 1.59 -28.27 40.71
N PRO A 3 1.54 -27.36 39.71
CA PRO A 3 2.47 -26.27 39.37
C PRO A 3 1.74 -24.92 39.16
N ARG A 4 2.47 -23.82 38.93
CA ARG A 4 1.94 -22.71 38.12
C ARG A 4 2.92 -22.40 37.00
N ARG A 5 2.55 -22.91 35.82
CA ARG A 5 3.19 -22.71 34.53
C ARG A 5 2.78 -21.32 34.03
N THR A 6 3.67 -20.34 34.13
CA THR A 6 3.44 -19.02 33.57
C THR A 6 3.63 -19.12 32.06
N PHE A 7 2.53 -19.22 31.31
CA PHE A 7 2.52 -19.02 29.87
C PHE A 7 2.75 -17.53 29.61
N ARG A 8 3.95 -17.17 29.17
CA ARG A 8 4.25 -15.84 28.63
C ARG A 8 3.89 -15.87 27.15
N PHE A 9 2.73 -15.33 26.81
CA PHE A 9 2.33 -15.12 25.42
C PHE A 9 3.19 -14.02 24.79
N SER A 10 3.75 -14.30 23.61
CA SER A 10 4.67 -13.44 22.86
C SER A 10 4.08 -12.08 22.52
N VAL A 11 4.85 -11.02 22.80
CA VAL A 11 4.64 -9.67 22.24
C VAL A 11 5.60 -9.55 21.07
N GLU A 12 5.15 -9.91 19.86
CA GLU A 12 5.98 -9.82 18.65
C GLU A 12 5.23 -9.24 17.43
N ASN A 13 4.00 -8.73 17.56
CA ASN A 13 3.17 -8.42 16.38
C ASN A 13 2.71 -6.96 16.25
N ALA A 14 2.64 -6.18 17.33
CA ALA A 14 2.03 -4.84 17.28
C ALA A 14 2.84 -3.82 16.45
N ASP A 15 4.17 -3.88 16.49
CA ASP A 15 5.03 -2.97 15.73
C ASP A 15 4.87 -3.22 14.22
N SER A 16 4.83 -4.48 13.78
CA SER A 16 4.72 -4.84 12.36
C SER A 16 3.42 -4.36 11.70
N VAL A 17 2.29 -4.37 12.42
CA VAL A 17 1.01 -3.88 11.88
C VAL A 17 0.99 -2.36 11.73
N ALA A 18 1.49 -1.63 12.74
CA ALA A 18 1.55 -0.17 12.68
C ALA A 18 2.52 0.35 11.59
N PHE A 19 3.64 -0.34 11.38
CA PHE A 19 4.55 -0.02 10.27
C PHE A 19 3.93 -0.34 8.90
N MET A 20 3.15 -1.42 8.77
CA MET A 20 2.44 -1.78 7.53
C MET A 20 1.43 -0.70 7.14
N ASP A 21 0.60 -0.24 8.09
CA ASP A 21 -0.32 0.89 7.88
C ASP A 21 0.43 2.14 7.42
N SER A 22 1.57 2.46 8.05
CA SER A 22 2.36 3.65 7.67
C SER A 22 2.94 3.56 6.26
N LYS A 23 3.39 2.36 5.82
CA LYS A 23 3.89 2.14 4.46
C LYS A 23 2.76 2.23 3.44
N GLN A 24 1.62 1.60 3.73
CA GLN A 24 0.45 1.61 2.85
C GLN A 24 -0.11 3.03 2.67
N GLN A 25 -0.18 3.81 3.74
CA GLN A 25 -0.53 5.23 3.69
C GLN A 25 0.44 6.03 2.82
N GLN A 26 1.75 5.79 2.94
CA GLN A 26 2.75 6.43 2.08
C GLN A 26 2.60 6.05 0.60
N MET A 27 2.25 4.80 0.31
CA MET A 27 2.00 4.34 -1.07
C MET A 27 0.77 5.04 -1.68
N ILE A 28 -0.32 5.15 -0.91
CA ILE A 28 -1.52 5.89 -1.31
C ILE A 28 -1.22 7.38 -1.51
N GLN A 29 -0.51 8.00 -0.56
CA GLN A 29 -0.14 9.41 -0.65
C GLN A 29 0.74 9.65 -1.87
N PHE A 30 1.72 8.77 -2.12
CA PHE A 30 2.56 8.84 -3.29
C PHE A 30 1.71 8.78 -4.56
N GLU A 31 0.87 7.76 -4.74
CA GLU A 31 0.08 7.65 -5.97
C GLU A 31 -0.94 8.79 -6.11
N THR A 32 -1.48 9.31 -5.01
CA THR A 32 -2.34 10.51 -5.00
C THR A 32 -1.65 11.73 -5.60
N ASN A 33 -0.33 11.87 -5.41
CA ASN A 33 0.43 12.97 -5.99
C ASN A 33 0.76 12.76 -7.48
N TRP A 34 0.73 11.52 -7.97
CA TRP A 34 1.25 11.19 -9.31
C TRP A 34 0.19 10.65 -10.29
N TYR A 35 -0.99 10.22 -9.85
CA TYR A 35 -1.99 9.60 -10.72
C TYR A 35 -2.42 10.52 -11.87
N SER A 36 -2.46 11.84 -11.65
CA SER A 36 -2.81 12.81 -12.68
C SER A 36 -1.81 12.83 -13.86
N LEU A 37 -0.56 12.43 -13.59
CA LEU A 37 0.55 12.34 -14.53
C LEU A 37 0.76 10.92 -15.11
N GLY A 38 -0.12 9.96 -14.78
CA GLY A 38 0.00 8.56 -15.22
C GLY A 38 0.70 7.65 -14.20
N GLY A 39 0.81 8.10 -12.95
CA GLY A 39 1.36 7.34 -11.83
C GLY A 39 2.86 7.57 -11.62
N GLY A 40 3.36 7.15 -10.47
CA GLY A 40 4.76 7.42 -10.10
C GLY A 40 5.80 6.73 -11.00
N SER A 41 7.01 7.29 -11.00
CA SER A 41 8.16 6.71 -11.73
C SER A 41 8.59 5.38 -11.13
N SER A 42 8.88 4.39 -11.98
CA SER A 42 9.41 3.08 -11.58
C SER A 42 10.68 3.18 -10.74
N ARG A 43 11.55 4.13 -11.08
CA ARG A 43 12.79 4.39 -10.33
C ARG A 43 12.49 4.88 -8.92
N GLN A 44 11.57 5.84 -8.77
CA GLN A 44 11.19 6.37 -7.46
C GLN A 44 10.47 5.32 -6.62
N ILE A 45 9.62 4.49 -7.25
CA ILE A 45 8.96 3.37 -6.58
C ILE A 45 10.00 2.40 -6.00
N GLY A 46 11.00 2.02 -6.80
CA GLY A 46 12.09 1.17 -6.35
C GLY A 46 12.94 1.82 -5.24
N GLU A 47 13.33 3.07 -5.40
CA GLU A 47 14.14 3.82 -4.42
C GLU A 47 13.40 4.05 -3.09
N GLN A 48 12.10 4.34 -3.11
CA GLN A 48 11.34 4.71 -1.91
C GLN A 48 10.72 3.50 -1.19
N PHE A 49 10.24 2.50 -1.94
CA PHE A 49 9.46 1.39 -1.36
C PHE A 49 10.18 0.04 -1.44
N GLY A 50 11.27 -0.05 -2.21
CA GLY A 50 11.98 -1.31 -2.47
C GLY A 50 11.14 -2.31 -3.26
N LEU A 51 10.17 -1.83 -4.05
CA LEU A 51 9.21 -2.66 -4.79
C LEU A 51 9.42 -2.54 -6.30
N THR A 52 9.01 -3.59 -7.01
CA THR A 52 8.79 -3.49 -8.46
C THR A 52 7.51 -2.71 -8.74
N ASP A 53 7.37 -2.18 -9.96
CA ASP A 53 6.12 -1.56 -10.40
C ASP A 53 4.93 -2.48 -10.18
N ARG A 54 5.06 -3.76 -10.55
CA ARG A 54 3.99 -4.73 -10.43
C ARG A 54 3.54 -4.89 -8.98
N ASP A 55 4.47 -5.05 -8.05
CA ASP A 55 4.17 -5.22 -6.62
C ASP A 55 3.56 -3.95 -6.04
N PHE A 56 4.12 -2.79 -6.38
CA PHE A 56 3.62 -1.49 -5.93
C PHE A 56 2.19 -1.25 -6.39
N PHE A 57 1.92 -1.34 -7.70
CA PHE A 57 0.59 -1.06 -8.23
C PHE A 57 -0.43 -2.15 -7.82
N SER A 58 0.00 -3.39 -7.55
CA SER A 58 -0.89 -4.43 -7.03
C SER A 58 -1.31 -4.14 -5.59
N GLU A 59 -0.39 -3.62 -4.77
CA GLU A 59 -0.71 -3.20 -3.40
C GLU A 59 -1.64 -2.00 -3.39
N VAL A 60 -1.35 -0.96 -4.19
CA VAL A 60 -2.19 0.24 -4.28
C VAL A 60 -3.58 -0.10 -4.80
N ASP A 61 -3.72 -1.02 -5.77
CA ASP A 61 -5.02 -1.51 -6.23
C ASP A 61 -5.85 -2.08 -5.08
N ARG A 62 -5.25 -2.95 -4.26
CA ARG A 62 -5.91 -3.55 -3.08
C ARG A 62 -6.31 -2.50 -2.05
N LEU A 63 -5.44 -1.53 -1.78
CA LEU A 63 -5.70 -0.47 -0.80
C LEU A 63 -6.87 0.42 -1.25
N VAL A 64 -6.85 0.86 -2.51
CA VAL A 64 -7.91 1.70 -3.09
C VAL A 64 -9.26 0.98 -3.19
N ASP A 65 -9.26 -0.34 -3.28
CA ASP A 65 -10.48 -1.16 -3.27
C ASP A 65 -11.03 -1.37 -1.85
N THR A 66 -10.15 -1.60 -0.87
CA THR A 66 -10.53 -1.93 0.51
C THR A 66 -10.88 -0.69 1.34
N ASP A 67 -10.07 0.37 1.24
CA ASP A 67 -10.24 1.62 1.98
C ASP A 67 -9.91 2.80 1.05
N PRO A 68 -10.87 3.24 0.23
CA PRO A 68 -10.63 4.28 -0.77
C PRO A 68 -10.24 5.60 -0.11
N PRO A 69 -9.24 6.34 -0.64
CA PRO A 69 -8.79 7.60 -0.03
C PRO A 69 -9.93 8.63 0.01
N SER A 70 -10.36 9.02 1.22
CA SER A 70 -11.48 9.95 1.42
C SER A 70 -11.22 11.37 0.90
N ALA A 71 -9.96 11.70 0.61
CA ALA A 71 -9.56 12.99 0.05
C ALA A 71 -9.84 13.11 -1.46
N LEU A 72 -10.11 12.00 -2.16
CA LEU A 72 -10.40 11.99 -3.59
C LEU A 72 -11.90 11.99 -3.83
N THR A 73 -12.34 12.76 -4.82
CA THR A 73 -13.69 12.62 -5.37
C THR A 73 -13.83 11.30 -6.14
N ASP A 74 -15.06 10.84 -6.36
CA ASP A 74 -15.33 9.61 -7.13
C ASP A 74 -14.68 9.63 -8.53
N SER A 75 -14.64 10.81 -9.16
CA SER A 75 -14.04 10.99 -10.48
C SER A 75 -12.51 10.84 -10.46
N GLU A 76 -11.86 11.35 -9.42
CA GLU A 76 -10.42 11.25 -9.23
C GLU A 76 -10.03 9.83 -8.83
N LEU A 77 -10.81 9.20 -7.95
CA LEU A 77 -10.65 7.80 -7.57
C LEU A 77 -10.75 6.88 -8.80
N ARG A 78 -11.75 7.11 -9.67
CA ARG A 78 -11.88 6.39 -10.93
C ARG A 78 -10.66 6.58 -11.83
N ARG A 79 -10.17 7.81 -11.97
CA ARG A 79 -8.97 8.11 -12.77
C ARG A 79 -7.72 7.42 -12.22
N MET A 80 -7.55 7.41 -10.89
CA MET A 80 -6.47 6.67 -10.24
C MET A 80 -6.56 5.16 -10.52
N ARG A 81 -7.75 4.55 -10.40
CA ARG A 81 -7.97 3.13 -10.74
C ARG A 81 -7.69 2.81 -12.21
N GLU A 82 -7.93 3.75 -13.12
CA GLU A 82 -7.56 3.60 -14.55
C GLU A 82 -6.05 3.59 -14.76
N VAL A 83 -5.31 4.43 -14.03
CA VAL A 83 -3.84 4.45 -14.05
C VAL A 83 -3.25 3.16 -13.49
N ILE A 84 -3.72 2.73 -12.32
CA ILE A 84 -3.27 1.49 -11.66
C ILE A 84 -3.43 0.29 -12.60
N ARG A 85 -4.63 0.09 -13.16
CA ARG A 85 -4.89 -1.00 -14.11
C ARG A 85 -3.98 -0.95 -15.34
N ARG A 86 -3.72 0.25 -15.85
CA ARG A 86 -2.83 0.42 -17.01
C ARG A 86 -1.38 0.05 -16.67
N ARG A 87 -0.89 0.45 -15.50
CA ARG A 87 0.47 0.13 -15.04
C ARG A 87 0.63 -1.38 -14.79
N LEU A 88 -0.38 -2.02 -14.21
CA LEU A 88 -0.41 -3.47 -14.05
C LEU A 88 -0.39 -4.22 -15.39
N TRP A 89 -1.08 -3.70 -16.40
CA TRP A 89 -1.06 -4.28 -17.74
C TRP A 89 0.32 -4.17 -18.43
N MET A 90 1.04 -3.07 -18.21
CA MET A 90 2.39 -2.87 -18.75
C MET A 90 3.45 -3.71 -18.02
N ALA A 91 3.32 -3.91 -16.72
CA ALA A 91 4.27 -4.66 -15.89
C ALA A 91 4.02 -6.19 -15.92
N ARG A 92 3.40 -6.67 -16.99
CA ARG A 92 2.89 -8.05 -17.09
C ARG A 92 3.97 -9.07 -17.41
#